data_AF-A0A3N5UXF3-F1
#
_entry.id   AF-A0A3N5UXF3-F1
#
_cell.length_a   1.000
_cell.length_b   1.000
_cell.length_c   1.000
_cell.angle_alpha   90.00
_cell.angle_beta   90.00
_cell.angle_gamma   90.00
#
_symmetry.space_group_name_H-M   'P 1'
#
loop_
_entity.id
_entity.type
_entity.pdbx_description
1 polymer ?
#
loop_
_entity_poly.entity_id
_entity_poly.type
_entity_poly.pdbx_seq_one_letter_code
_entity_poly.pdbx_strand_id
1 'polypeptide(L)'
;MNRAKEIGCCIWPNIIGLRPTEEWIRTAHYSKSNAHQFEDEFLEKKYLELAKTVDPKDRERLAREIGDHLFEEFSSIPLLSIFNEVAINPKVVAEWSYPGPGAGRSTHFHLIQAAQ
;
A
#
# COMPACT_ATOMS: atom_id res chain seq x y z
N MET A 1 -6.49 28.60 1.45
CA MET A 1 -6.76 27.34 2.16
C MET A 1 -8.04 26.75 1.60
N ASN A 2 -7.94 26.04 0.47
CA ASN A 2 -9.06 25.34 -0.15
C ASN A 2 -8.81 23.84 0.00
N ARG A 3 -9.20 23.25 1.14
CA ARG A 3 -9.37 21.78 1.24
C ARG A 3 -10.70 21.43 0.55
N ALA A 4 -10.71 21.35 -0.77
CA ALA A 4 -11.85 20.79 -1.50
C ALA A 4 -11.78 19.26 -1.35
N LYS A 5 -12.59 18.69 -0.46
CA LYS A 5 -12.70 17.24 -0.25
C LYS A 5 -13.79 16.67 -1.15
N GLU A 6 -13.55 16.57 -2.45
CA GLU A 6 -14.45 15.85 -3.35
C GLU A 6 -13.90 14.43 -3.57
N ILE A 7 -14.49 13.45 -2.86
CA ILE A 7 -14.18 12.03 -3.08
C ILE A 7 -14.83 11.63 -4.42
N GLY A 8 -14.01 11.48 -5.47
CA GLY A 8 -14.47 11.22 -6.82
C GLY A 8 -14.96 9.79 -7.10
N CYS A 9 -14.57 8.80 -6.29
CA CYS A 9 -15.01 7.41 -6.49
C CYS A 9 -14.77 6.52 -5.25
N CYS A 10 -15.62 5.51 -5.06
CA CYS A 10 -15.52 4.55 -3.96
C CYS A 10 -14.33 3.60 -4.20
N ILE A 11 -13.21 3.82 -3.52
CA ILE A 11 -12.38 2.68 -3.13
C ILE A 11 -13.21 1.89 -2.13
N TRP A 12 -13.67 0.70 -2.54
CA TRP A 12 -14.25 -0.29 -1.64
C TRP A 12 -13.41 -0.38 -0.37
N PRO A 13 -14.00 -0.52 0.82
CA PRO A 13 -13.27 -0.78 2.06
C PRO A 13 -12.71 -2.21 2.00
N ASN A 14 -11.81 -2.45 1.06
CA ASN A 14 -10.93 -3.57 1.11
C ASN A 14 -9.90 -3.25 2.20
N ILE A 15 -9.56 -4.25 3.01
CA ILE A 15 -8.37 -4.19 3.85
C ILE A 15 -7.24 -3.64 2.98
N ILE A 16 -6.68 -2.48 3.36
CA ILE A 16 -5.62 -1.84 2.58
C ILE A 16 -4.43 -2.79 2.66
N GLY A 17 -4.32 -3.64 1.64
CA GLY A 17 -3.22 -4.59 1.52
C GLY A 17 -1.91 -3.84 1.43
N LEU A 18 -0.84 -4.51 1.86
CA LEU A 18 0.52 -4.03 1.62
C LEU A 18 0.72 -3.85 0.11
N ARG A 19 1.00 -2.63 -0.34
CA ARG A 19 1.30 -2.29 -1.73
C ARG A 19 2.70 -1.68 -1.84
N PRO A 20 3.32 -1.72 -3.04
CA PRO A 20 4.49 -0.88 -3.29
C PRO A 20 4.18 0.58 -2.94
N THR A 21 5.11 1.23 -2.24
CA THR A 21 4.91 2.58 -1.70
C THR A 21 4.46 3.59 -2.76
N GLU A 22 5.12 3.60 -3.92
CA GLU A 22 4.77 4.48 -5.05
C GLU A 22 3.33 4.26 -5.53
N GLU A 23 2.90 2.99 -5.62
CA GLU A 23 1.57 2.66 -6.12
C GLU A 23 0.48 3.09 -5.13
N TRP A 24 0.74 2.98 -3.83
CA TRP A 24 -0.19 3.48 -2.81
C TRP A 24 -0.28 5.01 -2.82
N ILE A 25 0.86 5.70 -2.86
CA ILE A 25 0.91 7.17 -2.94
C ILE A 25 0.15 7.66 -4.17
N ARG A 26 0.41 7.05 -5.33
CA ARG A 26 -0.33 7.34 -6.57
C ARG A 26 -1.83 7.15 -6.35
N THR A 27 -2.22 5.98 -5.84
CA THR A 27 -3.63 5.63 -5.71
C THR A 27 -4.37 6.61 -4.80
N ALA A 28 -3.83 6.89 -3.63
CA ALA A 28 -4.49 7.61 -2.55
C ALA A 28 -4.39 9.15 -2.65
N HIS A 29 -3.26 9.66 -3.15
CA HIS A 29 -2.88 11.07 -2.95
C HIS A 29 -2.55 11.83 -4.24
N TYR A 30 -2.40 11.16 -5.38
CA TYR A 30 -2.16 11.83 -6.65
C TYR A 30 -3.46 12.37 -7.24
N SER A 31 -3.46 13.64 -7.64
CA SER A 31 -4.67 14.35 -8.09
C SER A 31 -5.36 13.75 -9.32
N LYS A 32 -4.65 12.92 -10.09
CA LYS A 32 -5.19 12.24 -11.28
C LYS A 32 -5.55 10.78 -11.02
N SER A 33 -5.54 10.34 -9.77
CA SER A 33 -5.94 8.98 -9.37
C SER A 33 -7.38 8.96 -8.88
N ASN A 34 -8.00 7.77 -8.85
CA ASN A 34 -9.43 7.63 -8.58
C ASN A 34 -9.83 7.78 -7.11
N ALA A 35 -8.89 7.67 -6.15
CA ALA A 35 -9.25 7.57 -4.73
C ALA A 35 -9.46 8.92 -4.05
N HIS A 36 -8.68 9.93 -4.44
CA HIS A 36 -8.73 11.29 -3.90
C HIS A 36 -8.85 11.33 -2.35
N GLN A 37 -8.09 10.51 -1.61
CA GLN A 37 -8.25 10.37 -0.16
C GLN A 37 -7.81 11.63 0.60
N PHE A 38 -6.65 12.15 0.21
CA PHE A 38 -6.09 13.39 0.71
C PHE A 38 -5.13 13.94 -0.35
N GLU A 39 -5.37 15.17 -0.77
CA GLU A 39 -4.59 15.83 -1.81
C GLU A 39 -3.92 17.08 -1.24
N ASP A 40 -2.65 17.27 -1.62
CA ASP A 40 -1.85 18.42 -1.25
C ASP A 40 -0.85 18.73 -2.38
N GLU A 41 -0.52 20.00 -2.59
CA GLU A 41 0.47 20.39 -3.59
C GLU A 41 1.86 19.78 -3.33
N PHE A 42 2.22 19.59 -2.06
CA PHE A 42 3.43 18.89 -1.64
C PHE A 42 3.42 17.45 -2.14
N LEU A 43 2.31 16.73 -1.93
CA LEU A 43 2.15 15.35 -2.34
C LEU A 43 2.20 15.19 -3.87
N GLU A 44 1.55 16.08 -4.61
CA GLU A 44 1.60 16.12 -6.07
C GLU A 44 3.05 16.25 -6.57
N LYS A 45 3.79 17.23 -6.05
CA LYS A 45 5.19 17.47 -6.45
C LYS A 45 6.09 16.29 -6.09
N LYS A 46 5.97 15.78 -4.86
CA LYS A 46 6.82 14.69 -4.35
C LYS A 46 6.53 13.36 -5.02
N TYR A 47 5.27 13.07 -5.34
CA TYR A 47 4.92 11.89 -6.12
C TYR A 47 5.53 11.94 -7.53
N LEU A 48 5.42 13.08 -8.23
CA LEU A 48 6.01 13.24 -9.57
C LEU A 48 7.54 13.15 -9.55
N GLU A 49 8.18 13.60 -8.47
CA GLU A 49 9.62 13.40 -8.22
C GLU A 49 9.93 11.91 -8.01
N LEU A 50 9.23 11.24 -7.09
CA LEU A 50 9.39 9.82 -6.79
C LEU A 50 9.23 8.94 -8.04
N ALA A 51 8.25 9.22 -8.89
CA ALA A 51 7.96 8.46 -10.11
C ALA A 51 9.09 8.55 -11.16
N LYS A 52 9.93 9.59 -11.11
CA LYS A 52 11.07 9.79 -12.02
C LYS A 52 12.39 9.34 -11.41
N THR A 53 12.47 9.25 -10.08
CA THR A 53 13.68 8.86 -9.37
C THR A 53 13.89 7.35 -9.46
N VAL A 54 15.10 6.96 -9.90
CA VAL A 54 15.51 5.55 -10.02
C VAL A 54 16.51 5.12 -8.93
N ASP A 55 17.24 6.06 -8.34
CA ASP A 55 18.18 5.75 -7.26
C ASP A 55 17.43 5.25 -6.01
N PRO A 56 17.74 4.06 -5.47
CA PRO A 56 17.00 3.50 -4.35
C PRO A 56 17.03 4.36 -3.08
N LYS A 57 18.15 5.03 -2.78
CA LYS A 57 18.29 5.84 -1.56
C LYS A 57 17.46 7.11 -1.68
N ASP A 58 17.47 7.74 -2.85
CA ASP A 58 16.62 8.91 -3.12
C ASP A 58 15.15 8.55 -3.11
N ARG A 59 14.76 7.40 -3.67
CA ARG A 59 13.38 6.90 -3.59
C ARG A 59 12.94 6.68 -2.15
N GLU A 60 13.79 6.07 -1.32
CA GLU A 60 13.50 5.84 0.10
C GLU A 60 13.36 7.16 0.87
N ARG A 61 14.24 8.13 0.61
CA ARG A 61 14.15 9.47 1.19
C ARG A 61 12.84 10.16 0.81
N LEU A 62 12.48 10.17 -0.48
CA LEU A 62 11.23 10.78 -0.96
C LEU A 62 9.98 10.10 -0.38
N ALA A 63 9.99 8.78 -0.30
CA ALA A 63 8.91 8.02 0.33
C ALA A 63 8.74 8.38 1.82
N ARG A 64 9.86 8.57 2.55
CA ARG A 64 9.83 9.04 3.95
C ARG A 64 9.27 10.45 4.07
N GLU A 65 9.76 11.40 3.26
CA GLU A 65 9.26 12.78 3.26
C GLU A 65 7.74 12.86 3.01
N ILE A 66 7.23 12.02 2.10
CA ILE A 66 5.78 11.89 1.85
C ILE A 66 5.06 11.32 3.08
N GLY A 67 5.58 10.26 3.67
CA GLY A 67 5.01 9.62 4.87
C GLY A 67 4.94 10.57 6.07
N ASP A 68 6.02 11.32 6.33
CA ASP A 68 6.10 12.28 7.42
C ASP A 68 5.05 13.39 7.23
N HIS A 69 4.93 13.95 6.02
CA HIS A 69 3.91 14.95 5.73
C HIS A 69 2.48 14.41 5.93
N LEU A 70 2.20 13.18 5.47
CA LEU A 70 0.90 12.53 5.66
C LEU A 70 0.56 12.30 7.14
N PHE A 71 1.58 12.04 7.96
CA PHE A 71 1.44 11.87 9.41
C PHE A 71 1.13 13.20 10.10
N GLU A 72 1.91 14.25 9.82
CA GLU A 72 1.73 15.59 10.42
C GLU A 72 0.40 16.26 10.01
N GLU A 73 -0.08 15.99 8.78
CA GLU A 73 -1.38 16.49 8.32
C GLU A 73 -2.58 15.66 8.81
N PHE A 74 -2.34 14.60 9.59
CA PHE A 74 -3.35 13.67 10.08
C PHE A 74 -4.27 13.16 8.95
N SER A 75 -3.66 12.83 7.79
CA SER A 75 -4.39 12.45 6.57
C SER A 75 -5.21 11.16 6.72
N SER A 76 -4.86 10.30 7.68
CA SER A 76 -5.55 9.06 7.99
C SER A 76 -5.37 8.70 9.48
N ILE A 77 -6.30 7.89 10.01
CA ILE A 77 -6.24 7.37 11.38
C ILE A 77 -5.98 5.86 11.29
N PRO A 78 -4.79 5.36 11.68
CA PRO A 78 -4.53 3.93 11.68
C PRO A 78 -5.30 3.27 12.84
N LEU A 79 -6.18 2.32 12.51
CA LEU A 79 -7.00 1.61 13.51
C LEU A 79 -6.38 0.26 13.91
N LEU A 80 -5.96 -0.53 12.91
CA LEU A 80 -5.52 -1.92 13.10
C LEU A 80 -4.44 -2.25 12.06
N SER A 81 -3.48 -3.10 12.46
CA SER A 81 -2.60 -3.82 11.54
C SER A 81 -2.96 -5.30 11.62
N ILE A 82 -3.51 -5.86 10.53
CA ILE A 82 -4.01 -7.24 10.49
C ILE A 82 -3.06 -8.08 9.64
N PHE A 83 -2.65 -9.22 10.17
CA PHE A 83 -1.83 -10.18 9.44
C PHE A 83 -2.70 -11.08 8.58
N ASN A 84 -2.19 -11.47 7.40
CA ASN A 84 -2.83 -12.50 6.60
C ASN A 84 -2.56 -13.87 7.25
N GLU A 85 -3.57 -14.44 7.89
CA GLU A 85 -3.51 -15.78 8.43
C GLU A 85 -3.92 -16.79 7.36
N VAL A 86 -3.18 -17.90 7.29
CA VAL A 86 -3.45 -18.97 6.32
C VAL A 86 -3.58 -20.29 7.06
N ALA A 87 -4.68 -20.99 6.80
CA ALA A 87 -4.90 -22.34 7.29
C ALA A 87 -4.69 -23.34 6.14
N ILE A 88 -4.03 -24.46 6.44
CA ILE A 88 -3.81 -25.55 5.48
C ILE A 88 -4.62 -26.79 5.87
N ASN A 89 -5.03 -27.56 4.87
CA ASN A 89 -5.56 -28.89 5.09
C ASN A 89 -4.39 -29.89 5.14
N PRO A 90 -4.07 -30.49 6.30
CA PRO A 90 -2.91 -31.37 6.44
C PRO A 90 -3.05 -32.68 5.63
N LYS A 91 -4.25 -33.02 5.16
CA LYS A 91 -4.49 -34.17 4.26
C LYS A 91 -4.02 -33.90 2.82
N VAL A 92 -3.78 -32.65 2.47
CA VAL A 92 -3.45 -32.22 1.10
C VAL A 92 -2.09 -31.51 1.07
N VAL A 93 -1.77 -30.74 2.10
CA VAL A 93 -0.54 -29.96 2.22
C VAL A 93 0.25 -30.46 3.42
N ALA A 94 1.46 -30.97 3.18
CA ALA A 94 2.40 -31.37 4.23
C ALA A 94 3.06 -30.14 4.87
N GLU A 95 3.47 -29.18 4.04
CA GLU A 95 4.18 -27.99 4.49
C GLU A 95 3.92 -26.80 3.55
N TRP A 96 3.93 -25.59 4.12
CA TRP A 96 4.01 -24.35 3.37
C TRP A 96 4.80 -23.30 4.14
N SER A 97 6.02 -22.99 3.69
CA SER A 97 6.79 -21.86 4.21
C SER A 97 6.20 -20.55 3.69
N TYR A 98 5.22 -19.98 4.40
CA TYR A 98 4.50 -18.78 3.99
C TYR A 98 5.25 -17.49 4.44
N PRO A 99 5.86 -16.71 3.53
CA PRO A 99 6.66 -15.53 3.90
C PRO A 99 5.81 -14.27 4.11
N GLY A 100 4.48 -14.37 3.94
CA GLY A 100 3.55 -13.26 4.04
C GLY A 100 2.86 -12.91 2.72
N PRO A 101 2.00 -11.88 2.74
CA PRO A 101 1.18 -11.53 1.60
C PRO A 101 1.97 -10.77 0.53
N GLY A 102 1.56 -10.93 -0.73
CA GLY A 102 1.96 -10.05 -1.83
C GLY A 102 0.75 -9.24 -2.27
N ALA A 103 0.85 -7.91 -2.27
CA ALA A 103 -0.25 -7.01 -2.65
C ALA A 103 -1.56 -7.22 -1.84
N GLY A 104 -1.46 -7.71 -0.60
CA GLY A 104 -2.62 -8.03 0.24
C GLY A 104 -3.32 -9.36 -0.06
N ARG A 105 -2.69 -10.27 -0.81
CA ARG A 105 -3.20 -11.62 -1.07
C ARG A 105 -2.21 -12.69 -0.63
N SER A 106 -2.69 -13.90 -0.37
CA SER A 106 -1.84 -15.08 -0.23
C SER A 106 -1.08 -15.32 -1.53
N THR A 107 0.22 -15.59 -1.41
CA THR A 107 1.16 -15.73 -2.54
C THR A 107 2.17 -16.85 -2.24
N HIS A 108 3.15 -17.07 -3.11
CA HIS A 108 4.18 -18.10 -2.92
C HIS A 108 3.65 -19.54 -2.88
N PHE A 109 2.60 -19.82 -3.66
CA PHE A 109 2.02 -21.17 -3.80
C PHE A 109 3.01 -22.22 -4.31
N HIS A 110 4.09 -21.78 -5.00
CA HIS A 110 5.17 -22.66 -5.44
C HIS A 110 6.00 -23.24 -4.28
N LEU A 111 5.86 -22.73 -3.04
CA LEU A 111 6.49 -23.25 -1.84
C LEU A 111 5.64 -24.32 -1.12
N ILE A 112 4.45 -24.65 -1.65
CA ILE A 112 3.57 -25.66 -1.08
C ILE A 112 4.12 -27.05 -1.38
N GLN A 113 4.22 -27.87 -0.34
CA GLN A 113 4.54 -29.29 -0.44
C GLN A 113 3.27 -30.11 -0.27
N ALA A 114 3.00 -31.00 -1.23
CA ALA A 114 1.86 -31.89 -1.17
C ALA A 114 2.07 -32.97 -0.08
N ALA A 115 0.98 -33.36 0.58
CA ALA A 115 0.97 -34.57 1.40
C ALA A 115 1.15 -35.80 0.50
N GLN A 116 1.96 -36.77 0.94
CA GLN A 116 2.13 -38.06 0.27
C GLN A 116 1.01 -39.03 0.60
#